data_AF-A0A7V0Y5L6-F1
#
_entry.id   AF-A0A7V0Y5L6-F1
#
_cell.length_a   1.000
_cell.length_b   1.000
_cell.length_c   1.000
_cell.angle_alpha   90.00
_cell.angle_beta   90.00
_cell.angle_gamma   90.00
#
_symmetry.space_group_name_H-M   'P 1'
#
loop_
_entity.id
_entity.type
_entity.pdbx_description
1 polymer ?
#
loop_
_entity_poly.entity_id
_entity_poly.type
_entity_poly.pdbx_seq_one_letter_code
_entity_poly.pdbx_strand_id
1 'polypeptide(L)' 'MRRGQGRRLSTKEIETIKKLLANSELTIPEIAVRMGCSNGPVTSINRRFGIRIYNKKRTRWEVRKDFQAAS' A
#
# COMPACT_ATOMS: atom_id res chain seq x y z
N MET A 1 -17.60 2.18 15.11
CA MET A 1 -16.94 2.29 13.80
C MET A 1 -17.79 1.59 12.74
N ARG A 2 -18.50 2.32 11.88
CA ARG A 2 -19.28 1.73 10.78
C ARG A 2 -18.32 1.18 9.73
N ARG A 3 -18.26 -0.15 9.57
CA ARG A 3 -17.60 -0.82 8.45
C ARG A 3 -18.49 -0.64 7.22
N GLY A 4 -18.58 0.58 6.70
CA GLY A 4 -19.24 0.82 5.42
C GLY A 4 -18.48 0.02 4.36
N GLN A 5 -19.19 -0.77 3.57
CA GLN A 5 -18.63 -1.45 2.40
C GLN A 5 -17.97 -0.39 1.51
N GLY A 6 -16.66 -0.26 1.64
CA GLY A 6 -15.89 0.79 0.98
C GLY A 6 -15.91 0.59 -0.53
N ARG A 7 -15.84 1.71 -1.25
CA ARG A 7 -15.58 1.80 -2.69
C ARG A 7 -14.63 0.68 -3.13
N ARG A 8 -15.07 -0.17 -4.05
CA ARG A 8 -14.21 -1.20 -4.64
C ARG A 8 -13.11 -0.50 -5.45
N LEU A 9 -11.86 -0.78 -5.13
CA LEU A 9 -10.72 -0.31 -5.93
C LEU A 9 -10.74 -1.04 -7.27
N SER A 10 -10.57 -0.28 -8.35
CA SER A 10 -10.37 -0.82 -9.68
C SER A 10 -9.00 -1.50 -9.79
N THR A 11 -8.83 -2.41 -10.74
CA THR A 11 -7.53 -3.08 -10.99
C THR A 11 -6.39 -2.07 -11.17
N LYS A 12 -6.62 -0.99 -11.91
CA LYS A 12 -5.66 0.11 -12.12
C LYS A 12 -5.28 0.83 -10.81
N GLU A 13 -6.24 1.00 -9.90
CA GLU A 13 -5.98 1.62 -8.59
C GLU A 13 -5.15 0.68 -7.70
N ILE A 14 -5.44 -0.63 -7.74
CA ILE A 14 -4.65 -1.65 -7.04
C ILE A 14 -3.21 -1.66 -7.56
N GLU A 15 -3.00 -1.64 -8.88
CA GLU A 15 -1.66 -1.59 -9.47
C GLU A 15 -0.92 -0.30 -9.10
N THR A 16 -1.61 0.84 -9.10
CA THR A 16 -1.02 2.12 -8.67
C THR A 16 -0.58 2.05 -7.21
N ILE A 17 -1.41 1.50 -6.33
CA ILE A 17 -1.06 1.28 -4.90
C ILE A 17 0.14 0.34 -4.79
N LYS A 18 0.21 -0.74 -5.57
CA LYS A 18 1.38 -1.63 -5.60
C LYS A 18 2.65 -0.89 -6.02
N LYS A 19 2.59 -0.06 -7.07
CA LYS A 19 3.73 0.74 -7.54
C LYS A 19 4.19 1.75 -6.49
N LEU A 20 3.26 2.43 -5.82
CA LEU A 20 3.59 3.36 -4.74
C LEU A 20 4.23 2.61 -3.56
N LEU A 21 3.68 1.46 -3.17
CA LEU A 21 4.27 0.60 -2.14
C LEU A 21 5.65 0.06 -2.53
N ALA A 22 5.94 -0.19 -3.80
CA ALA A 22 7.24 -0.71 -4.21
C ALA A 22 8.31 0.38 -4.36
N ASN A 23 7.94 1.51 -4.97
CA ASN A 23 8.90 2.46 -5.58
C ASN A 23 8.92 3.84 -4.93
N SER A 24 8.23 4.04 -3.81
CA SER A 24 8.22 5.33 -3.10
C SER A 24 8.61 5.16 -1.63
N GLU A 25 8.90 6.25 -0.93
CA GLU A 25 9.09 6.23 0.52
C GLU A 25 7.79 6.58 1.28
N LEU A 26 6.69 6.81 0.54
CA LEU A 26 5.41 7.24 1.11
C LEU A 26 4.88 6.21 2.11
N THR A 27 4.40 6.70 3.23
CA THR A 27 3.72 5.89 4.24
C THR A 27 2.32 5.46 3.77
N ILE A 28 1.76 4.43 4.40
CA ILE A 28 0.38 3.99 4.16
C ILE A 28 -0.64 5.15 4.17
N PRO A 29 -0.65 6.06 5.16
CA PRO A 29 -1.58 7.20 5.15
C PRO A 29 -1.32 8.17 3.99
N GLU A 30 -0.07 8.44 3.61
CA GLU A 30 0.23 9.29 2.45
C GLU A 30 -0.23 8.68 1.13
N ILE A 31 -0.05 7.37 0.96
CA ILE A 31 -0.56 6.62 -0.20
C ILE A 31 -2.09 6.67 -0.22
N ALA A 32 -2.74 6.52 0.94
CA ALA A 32 -4.19 6.58 1.07
C ALA A 32 -4.74 7.96 0.66
N VAL A 33 -4.11 9.04 1.16
CA VAL A 33 -4.42 10.43 0.76
C VAL A 33 -4.24 10.62 -0.75
N ARG A 34 -3.10 10.17 -1.31
CA ARG A 34 -2.81 10.28 -2.75
C ARG A 34 -3.83 9.53 -3.62
N MET A 35 -4.31 8.39 -3.14
CA MET A 35 -5.29 7.56 -3.85
C MET A 35 -6.75 7.94 -3.55
N GLY A 36 -7.00 8.93 -2.68
CA GLY A 36 -8.35 9.31 -2.25
C GLY A 36 -9.13 8.17 -1.60
N CYS A 37 -8.44 7.28 -0.87
CA CYS A 37 -9.05 6.13 -0.19
C CYS A 37 -8.65 6.06 1.27
N SER A 38 -9.30 5.18 2.05
CA SER A 38 -8.92 4.96 3.45
C SER A 38 -7.63 4.12 3.55
N ASN A 39 -6.99 4.14 4.73
CA ASN A 39 -5.78 3.33 5.00
C ASN A 39 -6.00 1.81 4.88
N GLY A 40 -7.24 1.35 5.08
CA GLY A 40 -7.60 -0.07 5.10
C GLY A 40 -7.25 -0.79 3.80
N PRO A 41 -7.77 -0.37 2.63
CA PRO A 41 -7.41 -0.94 1.33
C PRO A 41 -5.91 -1.03 1.07
N VAL A 42 -5.17 0.05 1.34
CA VAL A 42 -3.71 0.09 1.18
C VAL A 42 -3.02 -0.93 2.08
N THR A 43 -3.46 -1.04 3.34
CA THR A 43 -2.94 -2.03 4.31
C THR A 43 -3.24 -3.45 3.85
N SER A 44 -4.46 -3.73 3.38
CA SER A 44 -4.87 -5.04 2.88
C SER A 44 -4.07 -5.46 1.65
N ILE A 45 -3.83 -4.54 0.71
CA ILE A 45 -2.98 -4.78 -0.47
C ILE A 45 -1.55 -5.06 -0.04
N ASN A 46 -0.98 -4.21 0.83
CA ASN A 46 0.40 -4.41 1.32
C ASN A 46 0.58 -5.77 2.00
N ARG A 47 -0.38 -6.19 2.85
CA ARG A 47 -0.35 -7.50 3.50
C ARG A 47 -0.54 -8.65 2.52
N ARG A 48 -1.50 -8.56 1.61
CA ARG A 48 -1.83 -9.61 0.63
C ARG A 48 -0.67 -9.92 -0.30
N PHE A 49 0.06 -8.90 -0.74
CA PHE A 49 1.17 -9.04 -1.67
C PHE A 49 2.55 -9.00 -0.99
N GLY A 50 2.60 -8.78 0.33
CA GLY A 50 3.85 -8.77 1.10
C GLY A 50 4.88 -7.74 0.63
N ILE A 51 4.44 -6.59 0.11
CA ILE A 51 5.30 -5.62 -0.61
C ILE A 51 6.25 -4.93 0.36
N ARG A 52 5.73 -4.44 1.49
CA ARG A 52 6.53 -3.86 2.58
C ARG A 52 6.30 -4.58 3.89
N ILE A 53 7.39 -4.86 4.59
CA ILE A 53 7.36 -5.41 5.94
C ILE A 53 7.36 -4.23 6.92
N TYR A 54 6.28 -4.07 7.68
CA TYR A 54 6.25 -3.11 8.78
C TYR A 54 6.93 -3.72 10.00
N ASN A 55 8.26 -3.60 10.07
CA ASN A 55 9.08 -4.20 11.12
C ASN A 55 9.01 -3.43 12.46
N LYS A 56 7.79 -3.01 12.87
CA LYS A 56 7.50 -2.18 14.07
C LYS A 56 8.34 -0.89 14.25
N LYS A 57 9.22 -0.57 13.30
CA LYS A 57 9.97 0.67 13.21
C LYS A 57 9.10 1.68 12.47
N ARG A 58 8.45 2.57 13.23
CA ARG A 58 7.59 3.65 12.71
C ARG A 58 8.25 4.55 11.66
N THR A 59 9.59 4.49 11.52
CA THR A 59 10.41 5.49 10.83
C THR A 59 11.32 4.94 9.73
N ARG A 60 11.33 3.63 9.42
CA ARG A 60 12.24 3.12 8.37
C ARG A 60 11.61 1.95 7.61
N TRP A 61 11.40 2.16 6.31
CA TRP A 61 10.83 1.17 5.38
C TRP A 61 11.94 0.46 4.64
N GLU A 62 12.02 -0.87 4.80
CA GLU A 62 12.90 -1.72 4.00
C GLU A 62 12.04 -2.44 2.97
N VAL A 63 12.33 -2.20 1.69
CA VAL A 63 11.71 -2.92 0.56
C VAL A 63 12.23 -4.36 0.60
N ARG A 64 11.33 -5.36 0.45
CA ARG A 64 11.80 -6.76 0.32
C ARG A 64 12.67 -6.86 -0.93
N LYS A 65 13.89 -7.39 -0.76
CA LYS A 65 14.89 -7.52 -1.83
C LYS A 65 14.41 -8.35 -3.02
N ASP A 66 13.37 -9.16 -2.83
CA ASP A 66 12.81 -10.06 -3.84
C ASP A 66 11.68 -9.44 -4.67
N PHE A 67 11.27 -8.19 -4.39
CA PHE A 67 10.22 -7.53 -5.17
C PHE A 67 10.81 -6.78 -6.37
N GLN A 68 10.94 -7.46 -7.50
CA GLN A 68 11.18 -6.81 -8.79
C GLN A 68 9.86 -6.22 -9.32
N ALA A 69 9.75 -4.90 -9.28
CA ALA A 69 8.83 -4.20 -10.17
C ALA A 69 9.42 -4.31 -11.58
N ALA A 70 8.76 -5.02 -12.48
CA ALA A 70 9.13 -5.03 -13.89
C ALA A 70 9.15 -3.58 -14.42
N SER A 71 10.29 -3.21 -15.01
CA SER A 71 10.57 -1.91 -15.64
C SER A 71 9.55 -1.54 -16.71
#